data_AF-A0A892IAG3-F1
#
_entry.id   AF-A0A892IAG3-F1
#
_cell.length_a   1.000
_cell.length_b   1.000
_cell.length_c   1.000
_cell.angle_alpha   90.00
_cell.angle_beta   90.00
_cell.angle_gamma   90.00
#
_symmetry.space_group_name_H-M   'P 1'
#
loop_
_entity.id
_entity.type
_entity.pdbx_description
1 polymer ?
#
loop_
_entity_poly.entity_id
_entity_poly.type
_entity_poly.pdbx_seq_one_letter_code
_entity_poly.pdbx_strand_id
1 'polypeptide(L)'
;MPTTNSAISSPKPDYNAPSFRGALTCDLFASDVGGDHATVPSNLIGDIQRASDAIRTISRLVHNSLCEPAMSGAEPLGLSAHLGLMNAAELIGQYLRETAEQMHGHARCVASLEQKQEADHE
;
A
#
# COMPACT_ATOMS: atom_id res chain seq x y z
N MET A 1 -28.52 -56.47 7.40
CA MET A 1 -28.57 -55.46 6.33
C MET A 1 -27.56 -54.38 6.68
N PRO A 2 -26.40 -54.29 6.02
CA PRO A 2 -25.43 -53.23 6.30
C PRO A 2 -25.80 -51.98 5.49
N THR A 3 -25.95 -50.84 6.15
CA THR A 3 -26.10 -49.54 5.51
C THR A 3 -24.72 -48.96 5.23
N THR A 4 -24.43 -48.69 3.96
CA THR A 4 -23.17 -48.13 3.49
C THR A 4 -23.12 -46.62 3.77
N ASN A 5 -22.18 -46.21 4.63
CA ASN A 5 -21.82 -44.80 4.81
C ASN A 5 -21.16 -44.29 3.52
N SER A 6 -21.90 -43.55 2.70
CA SER A 6 -21.34 -42.82 1.57
C SER A 6 -20.64 -41.57 2.10
N ALA A 7 -19.31 -41.64 2.22
CA ALA A 7 -18.50 -40.48 2.54
C ALA A 7 -18.66 -39.45 1.41
N ILE A 8 -19.27 -38.30 1.74
CA ILE A 8 -19.33 -37.15 0.85
C ILE A 8 -17.89 -36.64 0.72
N SER A 9 -17.22 -37.04 -0.36
CA SER A 9 -15.94 -36.47 -0.75
C SER A 9 -16.22 -35.04 -1.19
N SER A 10 -16.02 -34.06 -0.31
CA SER A 10 -16.00 -32.67 -0.71
C SER A 10 -14.90 -32.51 -1.76
N PRO A 11 -15.19 -31.95 -2.95
CA PRO A 11 -14.16 -31.77 -3.96
C PRO A 11 -13.06 -30.88 -3.36
N LYS A 12 -11.82 -31.36 -3.47
CA LYS A 12 -10.64 -30.63 -2.98
C LYS A 12 -10.67 -29.23 -3.63
N PRO A 13 -10.62 -28.13 -2.85
CA PRO A 13 -10.65 -26.80 -3.41
C PRO A 13 -9.53 -26.68 -4.45
N ASP A 14 -9.84 -26.17 -5.63
CA ASP A 14 -8.80 -25.89 -6.62
C ASP A 14 -8.03 -24.64 -6.18
N TYR A 15 -6.90 -24.89 -5.53
CA TYR A 15 -5.98 -23.85 -5.04
C TYR A 15 -5.33 -23.04 -6.18
N ASN A 16 -5.47 -23.46 -7.43
CA ASN A 16 -5.02 -22.73 -8.61
C ASN A 16 -6.12 -21.92 -9.30
N ALA A 17 -7.38 -22.04 -8.86
CA ALA A 17 -8.48 -21.27 -9.43
C ALA A 17 -8.20 -19.75 -9.29
N PRO A 18 -8.46 -18.93 -10.32
CA PRO A 18 -8.26 -17.48 -10.26
C PRO A 18 -9.00 -16.82 -9.08
N SER A 19 -10.19 -17.33 -8.74
CA SER A 19 -10.97 -16.92 -7.58
C SER A 19 -10.33 -17.25 -6.24
N PHE A 20 -9.55 -18.34 -6.16
CA PHE A 20 -8.82 -18.74 -4.96
C PHE A 20 -7.51 -17.95 -4.80
N ARG A 21 -6.79 -17.69 -5.91
CA ARG A 21 -5.60 -16.85 -5.90
C ARG A 21 -5.93 -15.40 -5.48
N GLY A 22 -7.04 -14.86 -5.99
CA GLY A 22 -7.53 -13.54 -5.60
C GLY A 22 -7.76 -13.39 -4.09
N ALA A 23 -8.19 -14.44 -3.37
CA ALA A 23 -8.46 -14.37 -1.94
C ALA A 23 -7.20 -14.28 -1.05
N LEU A 24 -6.05 -14.78 -1.53
CA LEU A 24 -4.78 -14.73 -0.80
C LEU A 24 -3.88 -13.58 -1.24
N THR A 25 -4.12 -13.04 -2.43
CA THR A 25 -3.40 -11.89 -3.00
C THR A 25 -4.42 -10.86 -3.48
N CYS A 26 -5.34 -10.44 -2.61
CA CYS A 26 -6.10 -9.20 -2.81
C CYS A 26 -5.11 -8.04 -2.77
N ASP A 27 -4.27 -7.94 -3.80
CA ASP A 27 -3.48 -6.77 -4.06
C ASP A 27 -4.47 -5.71 -4.51
N LEU A 28 -4.70 -4.76 -3.59
CA LEU A 28 -5.57 -3.62 -3.80
C LEU A 28 -5.19 -2.85 -5.09
N PHE A 29 -3.94 -2.98 -5.54
CA PHE A 29 -3.39 -2.34 -6.73
C PHE A 29 -3.39 -3.23 -7.99
N ALA A 30 -3.64 -4.53 -7.88
CA ALA A 30 -3.70 -5.45 -9.03
C ALA A 30 -5.11 -5.57 -9.63
N SER A 31 -6.12 -4.97 -9.00
CA SER A 31 -7.49 -5.01 -9.48
C SER A 31 -7.68 -3.98 -10.59
N ASP A 32 -7.84 -4.46 -11.83
CA ASP A 32 -8.10 -3.73 -13.08
C ASP A 32 -9.47 -3.00 -13.14
N VAL A 33 -10.06 -2.71 -11.97
CA VAL A 33 -11.43 -2.20 -11.84
C VAL A 33 -11.50 -0.67 -11.98
N GLY A 34 -10.37 0.02 -11.94
CA GLY A 34 -10.25 1.40 -12.39
C GLY A 34 -9.57 1.39 -13.74
N GLY A 35 -10.25 1.82 -14.80
CA GLY A 35 -9.63 1.90 -16.13
C GLY A 35 -8.29 2.63 -16.09
N ASP A 36 -7.43 2.35 -17.07
CA ASP A 36 -6.03 2.81 -17.21
C ASP A 36 -5.79 4.33 -17.01
N HIS A 37 -6.87 5.13 -16.87
CA HIS A 37 -6.88 6.59 -16.78
C HIS A 37 -7.69 7.12 -15.59
N ALA A 38 -7.77 6.40 -14.46
CA ALA A 38 -8.48 6.88 -13.29
C ALA A 38 -7.88 8.19 -12.74
N THR A 39 -8.75 9.17 -12.48
CA THR A 39 -8.32 10.49 -12.00
C THR A 39 -8.09 10.51 -10.49
N VAL A 40 -7.00 11.16 -10.09
CA VAL A 40 -6.60 11.27 -8.68
C VAL A 40 -6.34 12.73 -8.33
N PRO A 41 -6.74 13.20 -7.13
CA PRO A 41 -6.47 14.56 -6.69
C PRO A 41 -4.98 14.86 -6.63
N SER A 42 -4.57 16.01 -7.20
CA SER A 42 -3.16 16.41 -7.29
C SER A 42 -2.51 16.70 -5.93
N ASN A 43 -3.31 17.07 -4.92
CA ASN A 43 -2.82 17.24 -3.56
C ASN A 43 -2.28 15.93 -2.98
N LEU A 44 -2.92 14.78 -3.25
CA LEU A 44 -2.46 13.47 -2.74
C LEU A 44 -1.12 13.06 -3.38
N ILE A 45 -0.90 13.41 -4.65
CA ILE A 45 0.40 13.23 -5.30
C ILE A 45 1.47 14.11 -4.64
N GLY A 46 1.15 15.37 -4.34
CA GLY A 46 2.04 16.27 -3.62
C GLY A 46 2.40 15.77 -2.22
N ASP A 47 1.44 15.16 -1.53
CA ASP A 47 1.65 14.59 -0.20
C ASP A 47 2.56 13.35 -0.24
N ILE A 48 2.45 12.49 -1.27
CA ILE A 48 3.41 11.40 -1.51
C ILE A 48 4.82 11.94 -1.73
N GLN A 49 4.97 12.99 -2.54
CA GLN A 49 6.29 13.58 -2.82
C GLN A 49 6.94 14.14 -1.54
N ARG A 50 6.18 14.88 -0.73
CA ARG A 50 6.66 15.39 0.56
C ARG A 50 7.04 14.28 1.53
N ALA A 51 6.24 13.22 1.61
CA ALA A 51 6.53 12.06 2.43
C ALA A 51 7.79 11.33 1.96
N SER A 52 8.00 11.19 0.65
CA SER A 52 9.21 10.61 0.07
C SER A 52 10.46 11.43 0.42
N ASP A 53 10.40 12.76 0.28
CA ASP A 53 11.49 13.66 0.63
C ASP A 53 11.82 13.62 2.14
N ALA A 54 10.80 13.50 2.99
CA ALA A 54 10.97 13.36 4.43
C ALA A 54 11.69 12.04 4.77
N ILE A 55 11.26 10.90 4.21
CA ILE A 55 11.95 9.61 4.40
C ILE A 55 13.40 9.70 3.93
N ARG A 56 13.64 10.27 2.74
CA ARG A 56 14.99 10.44 2.21
C ARG A 56 15.87 11.26 3.15
N THR A 57 15.32 12.33 3.73
CA THR A 57 16.03 13.18 4.68
C THR A 57 16.37 12.42 5.95
N ILE A 58 15.41 11.68 6.51
CA ILE A 58 15.63 10.82 7.69
C ILE A 58 16.72 9.79 7.41
N SER A 59 16.66 9.10 6.26
CA SER A 59 17.67 8.10 5.88
C SER A 59 19.07 8.72 5.80
N ARG A 60 19.20 9.94 5.26
CA ARG A 60 20.49 10.65 5.21
C ARG A 60 20.99 11.03 6.59
N LEU A 61 20.14 11.55 7.46
CA LEU A 61 20.52 11.88 8.84
C LEU A 61 21.03 10.66 9.59
N VAL A 62 20.32 9.53 9.47
CA VAL A 62 20.72 8.27 10.11
C VAL A 62 22.01 7.74 9.51
N HIS A 63 22.15 7.76 8.18
CA HIS A 63 23.36 7.32 7.50
C HIS A 63 24.58 8.15 7.91
N ASN A 64 24.48 9.48 7.87
CA ASN A 64 25.58 10.36 8.25
C ASN A 64 25.97 10.15 9.73
N SER A 65 24.98 10.01 10.60
CA SER A 65 25.20 9.73 12.02
C SER A 65 25.90 8.39 12.28
N LEU A 66 25.59 7.34 11.52
CA LEU A 66 26.18 6.02 11.75
C LEU A 66 27.49 5.79 10.99
N CYS A 67 27.68 6.43 9.83
CA CYS A 67 28.76 6.12 8.90
C CYS A 67 29.82 7.23 8.78
N GLU A 68 29.49 8.49 9.05
CA GLU A 68 30.42 9.63 8.95
C GLU A 68 31.03 10.18 10.27
N PRO A 69 30.79 9.66 11.50
CA PRO A 69 31.42 10.20 12.71
C PRO A 69 32.95 10.20 12.67
N ALA A 70 33.52 9.15 12.08
CA ALA A 70 34.97 8.96 12.01
C ALA A 70 35.67 9.94 11.06
N MET A 71 34.96 10.53 10.10
CA MET A 71 35.52 11.43 9.09
C MET A 71 35.37 12.91 9.44
N SER A 72 34.36 13.29 10.24
CA SER A 72 34.09 14.70 10.59
C SER A 72 34.47 15.08 12.02
N GLY A 73 34.72 14.12 12.92
CA GLY A 73 34.94 14.38 14.34
C GLY A 73 33.69 14.83 15.10
N ALA A 74 32.52 14.78 14.46
CA ALA A 74 31.23 15.04 15.11
C ALA A 74 30.76 13.82 15.92
N GLU A 75 30.09 14.08 17.05
CA GLU A 75 29.42 13.00 17.78
C GLU A 75 28.22 12.47 16.97
N PRO A 76 28.03 11.15 16.91
CA PRO A 76 26.84 10.56 16.33
C PRO A 76 25.59 11.00 17.11
N LEU A 77 24.45 11.00 16.45
CA LEU A 77 23.16 11.17 17.10
C LEU A 77 23.02 10.13 18.23
N GLY A 78 22.52 10.57 19.39
CA GLY A 78 22.22 9.67 20.48
C GLY A 78 21.14 8.64 20.12
N LEU A 79 21.11 7.52 20.85
CA LEU A 79 20.13 6.44 20.65
C LEU A 79 18.68 6.94 20.61
N SER A 80 18.32 7.89 21.48
CA SER A 80 16.98 8.49 21.52
C SER A 80 16.63 9.24 20.22
N ALA A 81 17.59 9.95 19.63
CA ALA A 81 17.39 10.65 18.37
C ALA A 81 17.23 9.65 17.20
N HIS A 82 18.01 8.57 17.18
CA HIS A 82 17.84 7.50 16.20
C HIS A 82 16.46 6.84 16.31
N LEU A 83 16.01 6.48 17.52
CA LEU A 83 14.67 5.92 17.73
C LEU A 83 13.56 6.91 17.34
N GLY A 84 13.72 8.19 17.66
CA GLY A 84 12.79 9.24 17.25
C GLY A 84 12.68 9.37 15.73
N LEU A 85 13.80 9.29 15.00
CA LEU A 85 13.84 9.31 13.54
C LEU A 85 13.18 8.06 12.92
N MET A 86 13.36 6.88 13.53
CA MET A 86 12.68 5.66 13.08
C MET A 86 11.17 5.71 13.32
N ASN A 87 10.74 6.20 14.49
CA ASN A 87 9.33 6.41 14.78
C ASN A 87 8.70 7.43 13.81
N ALA A 88 9.43 8.50 13.47
CA ALA A 88 8.97 9.46 12.45
C ALA A 88 8.82 8.80 11.07
N ALA A 89 9.76 7.94 10.66
CA ALA A 89 9.66 7.20 9.40
C ALA A 89 8.46 6.23 9.39
N GLU A 90 8.17 5.58 10.52
CA GLU A 90 6.98 4.73 10.68
C GLU A 90 5.68 5.52 10.50
N LEU A 91 5.56 6.68 11.17
CA LEU A 91 4.39 7.57 11.02
C LEU A 91 4.21 8.05 9.57
N ILE A 92 5.30 8.39 8.88
CA ILE A 92 5.24 8.76 7.46
C ILE A 92 4.78 7.57 6.61
N GLY A 93 5.24 6.34 6.93
CA GLY A 93 4.78 5.12 6.28
C GLY A 93 3.28 4.89 6.46
N GLN A 94 2.75 5.10 7.66
CA GLN A 94 1.32 5.03 7.93
C GLN A 94 0.55 6.08 7.12
N TYR A 95 1.03 7.32 7.10
CA TYR A 95 0.43 8.41 6.32
C TYR A 95 0.42 8.11 4.82
N LEU A 96 1.50 7.54 4.27
CA LEU A 96 1.57 7.12 2.87
C LEU A 96 0.53 6.04 2.54
N ARG A 97 0.32 5.08 3.45
CA ARG A 97 -0.71 4.05 3.29
C ARG A 97 -2.10 4.67 3.24
N GLU A 98 -2.43 5.55 4.18
CA GLU A 98 -3.72 6.24 4.22
C GLU A 98 -3.94 7.10 2.96
N THR A 99 -2.89 7.77 2.49
CA THR A 99 -2.92 8.56 1.24
C THR A 99 -3.19 7.66 0.03
N ALA A 100 -2.54 6.50 -0.06
CA ALA A 100 -2.77 5.54 -1.15
C ALA A 100 -4.21 4.99 -1.13
N GLU A 101 -4.75 4.69 0.06
CA GLU A 101 -6.14 4.26 0.22
C GLU A 101 -7.13 5.36 -0.24
N GLN A 102 -6.85 6.63 0.08
CA GLN A 102 -7.66 7.77 -0.39
C GLN A 102 -7.59 7.94 -1.92
N MET A 103 -6.39 7.81 -2.50
CA MET A 103 -6.21 7.89 -3.95
C MET A 103 -7.00 6.79 -4.67
N HIS A 104 -6.92 5.56 -4.16
CA HIS A 104 -7.66 4.43 -4.70
C HIS A 104 -9.18 4.61 -4.54
N GLY A 105 -9.63 5.10 -3.37
CA GLY A 105 -11.03 5.42 -3.12
C GLY A 105 -11.58 6.48 -4.08
N HIS A 106 -10.81 7.55 -4.33
CA HIS A 106 -11.19 8.60 -5.27
C HIS A 106 -11.26 8.08 -6.71
N ALA A 107 -10.23 7.37 -7.15
CA ALA A 107 -10.16 6.75 -8.48
C ALA A 107 -11.40 5.87 -8.75
N ARG A 108 -11.78 5.01 -7.79
CA ARG A 108 -12.98 4.17 -7.90
C ARG A 108 -14.28 4.97 -7.92
N CYS A 109 -14.38 6.02 -7.12
CA CYS A 109 -15.56 6.88 -7.10
C CYS A 109 -15.78 7.51 -8.48
N VAL A 110 -14.73 8.12 -9.05
CA VAL A 110 -14.82 8.75 -10.38
C VAL A 110 -15.17 7.72 -11.45
N ALA A 111 -14.47 6.59 -11.51
CA ALA A 111 -14.77 5.54 -12.48
C ALA A 111 -16.23 5.05 -12.39
N SER A 112 -16.78 4.94 -11.17
CA SER A 112 -18.19 4.55 -10.98
C SER A 112 -19.20 5.63 -11.42
N LEU A 113 -18.81 6.91 -11.38
CA LEU A 113 -19.66 8.00 -11.86
C LEU A 113 -19.63 8.08 -13.39
N GLU A 114 -18.46 7.89 -14.00
CA GLU A 114 -18.30 7.84 -15.47
C GLU A 114 -19.12 6.69 -16.07
N GLN A 115 -19.03 5.47 -15.51
CA GLN A 115 -19.83 4.33 -15.96
C GLN A 115 -21.35 4.58 -15.85
N LYS A 116 -21.80 5.29 -14.81
CA LYS A 116 -23.22 5.64 -14.65
C LYS A 116 -23.66 6.67 -15.69
N GLN A 117 -22.83 7.67 -15.97
CA GLN A 117 -23.13 8.67 -17.00
C GLN A 117 -23.19 8.07 -18.40
N GLU A 118 -22.32 7.12 -18.72
CA GLU A 118 -22.37 6.39 -20.00
C GLU A 118 -23.66 5.58 -20.14
N ALA A 119 -24.13 4.92 -19.08
CA ALA A 119 -25.37 4.15 -19.08
C ALA A 119 -26.64 5.01 -19.18
N ASP A 120 -26.62 6.25 -18.71
CA ASP A 120 -27.76 7.19 -18.81
C ASP A 120 -27.85 7.89 -20.18
N HIS A 121 -26.83 7.74 -21.04
CA HIS A 121 -26.77 8.36 -22.38
C HIS A 121 -27.10 7.38 -23.54
N GLU A 122 -27.39 6.11 -23.25
CA GLU A 122 -27.91 5.09 -24.20
C GLU A 122 -29.42 4.89 -24.08
#